data_AF-A0A2E0X8V6-F1
#
_entry.id   AF-A0A2E0X8V6-F1
#
_cell.length_a   1.000
_cell.length_b   1.000
_cell.length_c   1.000
_cell.angle_alpha   90.00
_cell.angle_beta   90.00
_cell.angle_gamma   90.00
#
_symmetry.space_group_name_H-M   'P 1'
#
loop_
_entity.id
_entity.type
_entity.pdbx_description
1 polymer ?
#
loop_
_entity_poly.entity_id
_entity_poly.type
_entity_poly.pdbx_seq_one_letter_code
_entity_poly.pdbx_strand_id
1 'polypeptide(L)' 'MAGVSFSEQAVQLVAEHKIQAAIEAGEFEKLPGLGKPCRLIDQPYDPHWWVRRKLKREQLTSQLTPDSRAPLE' A
#
# COMPACT_ATOMS: atom_id res chain seq x y z
N MET A 1 13.23 -10.35 23.78
CA MET A 1 12.48 -9.08 23.71
C MET A 1 11.14 -9.41 23.08
N ALA A 2 10.04 -9.40 23.85
CA ALA A 2 8.72 -9.71 23.30
C ALA A 2 8.24 -8.53 22.45
N GLY A 3 7.99 -8.77 21.16
CA GLY A 3 7.42 -7.77 20.26
C GLY A 3 6.05 -7.35 20.77
N VAL A 4 5.77 -6.05 20.69
CA VAL A 4 4.45 -5.49 21.04
C VAL A 4 3.43 -6.09 20.06
N SER A 5 2.63 -7.05 20.54
CA SER A 5 1.50 -7.60 19.81
C SER A 5 0.25 -6.83 20.23
N PHE A 6 -0.25 -5.98 19.34
CA PHE A 6 -1.57 -5.38 19.49
C PHE A 6 -2.63 -6.44 19.15
N SER A 7 -3.78 -6.42 19.84
CA SER A 7 -4.89 -7.28 19.45
C SER A 7 -5.37 -6.93 18.03
N GLU A 8 -5.79 -7.94 17.28
CA GLU A 8 -6.30 -7.77 15.91
C GLU A 8 -7.50 -6.80 15.88
N GLN A 9 -8.33 -6.83 16.92
CA GLN A 9 -9.44 -5.90 17.12
C GLN A 9 -8.98 -4.44 17.29
N ALA A 10 -7.86 -4.20 17.98
CA ALA A 10 -7.34 -2.84 18.16
C ALA A 10 -6.81 -2.28 16.83
N VAL A 11 -6.15 -3.12 16.01
CA VAL A 11 -5.68 -2.72 14.67
C VAL A 11 -6.86 -2.38 13.76
N GLN A 12 -7.90 -3.21 13.76
CA GLN A 12 -9.13 -2.97 13.00
C GLN A 12 -9.76 -1.62 13.38
N LEU A 13 -9.94 -1.36 14.68
CA LEU A 13 -10.54 -0.13 15.20
C LEU A 13 -9.73 1.11 14.79
N VAL A 14 -8.40 1.07 14.98
CA VAL A 14 -7.52 2.19 14.61
C VAL A 14 -7.53 2.44 13.11
N ALA A 15 -7.55 1.38 12.29
CA ALA A 15 -7.64 1.52 10.84
C ALA A 15 -8.93 2.21 10.42
N GLU A 16 -10.08 1.76 10.94
CA GLU A 16 -11.39 2.33 10.63
C GLU A 16 -11.46 3.81 11.00
N HIS A 17 -11.07 4.17 12.23
CA HIS A 17 -11.06 5.57 12.67
C HIS A 17 -10.18 6.46 11.79
N LYS A 18 -9.01 5.96 11.37
CA LYS A 18 -8.11 6.73 10.50
C LYS A 18 -8.70 6.95 9.11
N ILE A 19 -9.36 5.94 8.55
CA ILE A 19 -10.02 6.04 7.25
C ILE A 19 -11.15 7.08 7.33
N GLN A 20 -12.02 6.96 8.32
CA GLN A 20 -13.15 7.86 8.49
C GLN A 20 -12.70 9.32 8.69
N ALA A 21 -11.69 9.55 9.52
CA ALA A 21 -11.13 10.89 9.72
C ALA A 21 -10.55 11.50 8.42
N ALA A 22 -9.90 10.68 7.59
CA ALA A 22 -9.36 11.14 6.30
C ALA A 22 -10.46 11.46 5.28
N ILE A 23 -11.56 10.71 5.29
CA ILE A 23 -12.76 10.99 4.48
C ILE A 23 -13.36 12.33 4.89
N GLU A 24 -13.59 12.54 6.20
CA GLU A 24 -14.17 13.79 6.73
C GLU A 24 -13.30 15.01 6.45
N ALA A 25 -11.97 14.85 6.50
CA ALA A 25 -11.01 15.89 6.18
C ALA A 25 -10.91 16.23 4.69
N GLY A 26 -11.51 15.43 3.82
CA GLY A 26 -11.43 15.60 2.38
C GLY A 26 -10.02 15.33 1.82
N GLU A 27 -9.25 14.43 2.44
CA GLU A 27 -7.89 14.09 2.03
C GLU A 27 -7.87 13.30 0.70
N PHE A 28 -8.98 12.62 0.36
CA PHE A 28 -9.11 11.82 -0.85
C PHE A 28 -9.34 12.69 -2.11
N GLU A 29 -9.88 13.89 -1.93
CA GLU A 29 -10.19 14.88 -2.96
C GLU A 29 -8.93 15.63 -3.40
N LYS A 30 -7.86 15.59 -2.60
CA LYS A 30 -6.57 16.21 -2.91
C LYS A 30 -5.53 15.21 -3.42
N LEU A 31 -5.97 14.00 -3.80
CA LEU A 31 -5.05 12.96 -4.23
C LEU A 31 -4.29 13.33 -5.51
N PRO A 32 -2.97 13.09 -5.56
CA PRO A 32 -2.16 13.35 -6.74
C PRO A 32 -2.60 12.42 -7.87
N GLY A 33 -3.29 12.98 -8.87
CA GLY A 33 -3.82 12.23 -10.00
C GLY A 33 -5.35 12.19 -10.06
N LEU A 34 -6.07 12.80 -9.09
CA LEU A 34 -7.51 12.96 -9.19
C LEU A 34 -7.88 13.66 -10.52
N GLY A 35 -8.82 13.08 -11.27
CA GLY A 35 -9.25 13.57 -12.58
C GLY A 35 -8.26 13.38 -13.74
N LYS A 36 -7.08 12.80 -13.51
CA LYS A 36 -6.11 12.51 -14.58
C LYS A 36 -6.28 11.08 -15.09
N PRO A 37 -6.01 10.82 -16.38
CA PRO A 37 -6.04 9.48 -16.93
C PRO A 37 -5.08 8.54 -16.18
N CYS A 38 -5.54 7.32 -15.91
CA CYS A 38 -4.77 6.33 -15.17
C CYS A 38 -3.67 5.74 -16.06
N ARG A 39 -2.41 6.03 -15.74
CA ARG A 39 -1.24 5.58 -16.53
C ARG A 39 -0.93 4.08 -16.43
N LEU A 40 -1.66 3.35 -15.57
CA LEU A 40 -1.45 1.93 -15.32
C LEU A 40 -2.30 1.02 -16.22
N ILE A 41 -3.30 1.57 -16.91
CA ILE A 41 -4.25 0.78 -17.70
C ILE A 41 -3.57 0.04 -18.87
N ASP A 42 -2.56 0.66 -19.49
CA ASP A 42 -1.87 0.11 -20.65
C ASP A 42 -0.65 -0.76 -20.30
N GLN A 43 -0.41 -1.03 -19.01
CA GLN A 43 0.75 -1.79 -18.55
C GLN A 43 0.39 -3.24 -18.22
N PRO A 44 1.30 -4.20 -18.45
CA PRO A 44 1.16 -5.56 -17.94
C PRO A 44 0.88 -5.57 -16.44
N TYR A 45 -0.03 -6.44 -16.00
CA TYR A 45 -0.35 -6.59 -14.58
C TYR A 45 0.86 -7.11 -13.80
N ASP A 46 1.39 -6.29 -12.89
CA ASP A 46 2.47 -6.65 -11.96
C ASP A 46 1.90 -6.67 -10.53
N PRO A 47 1.86 -7.81 -9.82
CA PRO A 47 1.42 -7.87 -8.42
C PRO A 47 2.16 -6.89 -7.49
N HIS A 48 3.39 -6.53 -7.83
CA HIS A 48 4.27 -5.64 -7.05
C HIS A 48 4.23 -4.19 -7.53
N TRP A 49 3.30 -3.82 -8.42
CA TRP A 49 3.23 -2.49 -9.04
C TRP A 49 3.26 -1.33 -8.02
N TRP A 50 2.55 -1.52 -6.90
CA TRP A 50 2.42 -0.49 -5.86
C TRP A 50 3.70 -0.36 -5.04
N VAL A 51 4.41 -1.46 -4.78
CA VAL A 51 5.67 -1.47 -4.03
C VAL A 51 6.75 -0.77 -4.83
N ARG A 52 6.93 -1.17 -6.10
CA ARG A 52 7.91 -0.54 -7.01
C ARG A 52 7.68 0.97 -7.13
N ARG A 53 6.41 1.39 -7.23
CA ARG A 53 6.06 2.81 -7.31
C ARG A 53 6.33 3.57 -6.02
N LYS A 54 6.06 2.96 -4.86
CA LYS A 54 6.38 3.54 -3.55
C LYS A 54 7.88 3.70 -3.38
N LEU A 55 8.67 2.67 -3.69
CA LEU A 55 10.13 2.72 -3.64
C LEU A 55 10.70 3.83 -4.53
N LYS A 56 10.19 3.96 -5.75
CA LYS A 56 10.58 5.06 -6.66
C LYS A 56 10.23 6.44 -6.09
N ARG A 57 9.08 6.60 -5.43
CA ARG A 57 8.66 7.85 -4.80
C ARG A 57 9.57 8.24 -3.63
N GLU A 58 9.92 7.26 -2.79
CA GLU A 58 10.72 7.44 -1.59
C GLU A 58 12.23 7.37 -1.85
N GLN A 59 12.66 7.21 -3.11
CA GLN A 59 14.08 7.05 -3.51
C GLN A 59 14.78 5.88 -2.78
N LEU A 60 14.04 4.82 -2.50
CA LEU A 60 14.53 3.64 -1.80
C LEU A 60 14.93 2.56 -2.80
N THR A 61 16.12 1.99 -2.62
CA THR A 61 16.54 0.79 -3.35
C THR A 61 16.01 -0.44 -2.61
N SER A 62 15.25 -1.30 -3.27
CA SER A 62 14.76 -2.55 -2.67
C SER A 62 15.32 -3.76 -3.39
N GLN A 63 15.84 -4.72 -2.63
CA GLN A 63 15.91 -6.11 -3.06
C GLN A 63 14.51 -6.71 -2.88
N LEU A 64 13.65 -6.52 -3.87
CA LEU A 64 12.44 -7.32 -4.01
C LEU A 64 12.90 -8.73 -4.41
N THR A 65 13.05 -9.65 -3.45
CA THR A 65 13.16 -11.07 -3.78
C THR A 65 11.86 -11.48 -4.49
N PRO A 66 11.92 -11.98 -5.74
CA PRO A 66 10.74 -12.50 -6.40
C PRO A 66 10.23 -13.69 -5.59
N ASP A 67 8.97 -13.57 -5.16
CA ASP A 67 8.07 -14.63 -4.71
C ASP A 67 8.71 -15.84 -3.99
N SER A 68 8.57 -15.90 -2.67
CA SER A 68 8.90 -17.09 -1.87
C SER A 68 7.82 -18.18 -1.93
N ARG A 69 7.00 -18.23 -2.99
CA ARG A 69 6.18 -19.39 -3.32
C ARG A 69 6.99 -20.36 -4.20
N ALA A 70 8.03 -20.95 -3.61
CA ALA A 70 8.67 -22.13 -4.19
C ALA A 70 7.59 -23.23 -4.37
N PRO A 71 7.60 -23.98 -5.50
CA PRO A 71 6.78 -25.19 -5.61
C PRO A 71 7.10 -26.12 -4.45
N LEU A 72 6.06 -26.60 -3.78
CA LEU A 72 6.15 -27.76 -2.91
C LEU A 72 6.36 -28.97 -3.82
N GLU A 73 7.61 -29.39 -4.02
CA GLU A 73 7.96 -30.76 -4.42
C GLU A 73 8.22 -31.59 -3.16
#